data_AF-A0A2D6HUF0-F1
#
_entry.id   AF-A0A2D6HUF0-F1
#
_cell.length_a   1.000
_cell.length_b   1.000
_cell.length_c   1.000
_cell.angle_alpha   90.00
_cell.angle_beta   90.00
_cell.angle_gamma   90.00
#
_symmetry.space_group_name_H-M   'P 1'
#
loop_
_entity.id
_entity.type
_entity.pdbx_description
1 polymer ?
#
loop_
_entity_poly.entity_id
_entity_poly.type
_entity_poly.pdbx_seq_one_letter_code
_entity_poly.pdbx_strand_id
1 'polypeptide(L)'
;MELAQRYWMLELLAYWEGQINTKPLMRAFDISRQSASATINKYLASNEDTLVYDVTQKAYVVTETFNPTIINKTVDEYFDWQQAGKIPSFQPRKPSTNQVRIQPLLRYVDPNTMRPLLKAMKCKTAVDCEYLSVTNNEPIGRLFYPHSFVKAANRWHVRGFCALRNNYLDFVLSRFRSVEYDGAESVNTEIDDVKWNSFVNLILAPDSRLSDIQKQALEKDFNMMDGRLTVKARGALVKYTLDDLQIKTKMLEADPQAQQLVCVNYSDIKQWLYE
;
A
#
# COMPACT_ATOMS: atom_id res chain seq x y z
N MET A 1 12.58 4.99 -26.12
CA MET A 1 11.73 4.72 -24.96
C MET A 1 10.47 4.05 -25.45
N GLU A 2 10.10 2.91 -24.86
CA GLU A 2 9.16 1.96 -25.49
C GLU A 2 7.72 2.48 -25.40
N LEU A 3 7.00 2.54 -26.54
CA LEU A 3 5.60 2.98 -26.59
C LEU A 3 4.73 2.20 -25.59
N ALA A 4 5.04 0.92 -25.39
CA ALA A 4 4.39 0.05 -24.39
C ALA A 4 4.47 0.60 -22.96
N GLN A 5 5.60 1.18 -22.55
CA GLN A 5 5.74 1.79 -21.22
C GLN A 5 4.84 3.01 -21.05
N ARG A 6 4.66 3.79 -22.11
CA ARG A 6 3.78 4.96 -22.06
C ARG A 6 2.31 4.55 -21.98
N TYR A 7 1.91 3.51 -22.72
CA TYR A 7 0.57 2.94 -22.63
C TYR A 7 0.32 2.28 -21.28
N TRP A 8 1.30 1.55 -20.75
CA TRP A 8 1.24 1.01 -19.39
C TRP A 8 0.97 2.09 -18.35
N MET A 9 1.71 3.20 -18.39
CA MET A 9 1.53 4.27 -17.42
C MET A 9 0.18 5.00 -17.60
N LEU A 10 -0.27 5.16 -18.85
CA LEU A 10 -1.60 5.68 -19.16
C LEU A 10 -2.68 4.78 -18.52
N GLU A 11 -2.61 3.48 -18.78
CA GLU A 11 -3.57 2.51 -18.22
C GLU A 11 -3.52 2.47 -16.71
N LEU A 12 -2.33 2.50 -16.11
CA LEU A 12 -2.13 2.45 -14.67
C LEU A 12 -2.82 3.63 -13.97
N LEU A 13 -2.61 4.84 -14.48
CA LEU A 13 -3.19 6.05 -13.92
C LEU A 13 -4.69 6.15 -14.19
N ALA A 14 -5.14 5.84 -15.41
CA ALA A 14 -6.55 5.80 -15.72
C ALA A 14 -7.29 4.79 -14.81
N TYR A 15 -6.73 3.60 -14.62
CA TYR A 15 -7.33 2.56 -13.78
C TYR A 15 -7.44 3.00 -12.31
N TRP A 16 -6.32 3.41 -11.69
CA TRP A 16 -6.26 3.67 -10.25
C TRP A 16 -6.67 5.08 -9.83
N GLU A 17 -6.44 6.10 -10.66
CA GLU A 17 -6.80 7.50 -10.38
C GLU A 17 -8.10 7.93 -11.08
N GLY A 18 -8.64 7.08 -11.97
CA GLY A 18 -9.87 7.35 -12.72
C GLY A 18 -9.70 8.31 -13.89
N GLN A 19 -8.49 8.85 -14.08
CA GLN A 19 -8.22 9.84 -15.11
C GLN A 19 -6.75 9.89 -15.51
N ILE A 20 -6.48 10.48 -16.67
CA ILE A 20 -5.14 10.74 -17.17
C ILE A 20 -5.08 12.07 -17.93
N ASN A 21 -4.01 12.84 -17.71
CA ASN A 21 -3.65 13.99 -18.55
C ASN A 21 -2.20 13.87 -19.01
N THR A 22 -1.68 14.85 -19.75
CA THR A 22 -0.33 14.75 -20.30
C THR A 22 0.77 14.90 -19.24
N LYS A 23 0.50 15.51 -18.07
CA LYS A 23 1.56 15.88 -17.11
C LYS A 23 2.31 14.66 -16.54
N PRO A 24 1.66 13.58 -16.09
CA PRO A 24 2.37 12.40 -15.61
C PRO A 24 3.28 11.78 -16.67
N LEU A 25 2.80 11.64 -17.91
CA LEU A 25 3.59 11.10 -19.03
C LEU A 25 4.80 12.00 -19.35
N MET A 26 4.62 13.32 -19.37
CA MET A 26 5.71 14.27 -19.59
C MET A 26 6.80 14.13 -18.51
N ARG A 27 6.40 14.03 -17.23
CA ARG A 27 7.34 13.92 -16.10
C ARG A 27 8.08 12.60 -16.08
N ALA A 28 7.39 11.48 -16.31
CA ALA A 28 7.98 10.15 -16.20
C ALA A 28 8.90 9.80 -17.38
N PHE A 29 8.62 10.34 -18.56
CA PHE A 29 9.30 9.96 -19.80
C PHE A 29 10.11 11.10 -20.45
N ASP A 30 10.18 12.26 -19.80
CA ASP A 30 10.87 13.47 -20.28
C ASP A 30 10.50 13.81 -21.73
N ILE A 31 9.19 13.89 -22.01
CA ILE A 31 8.65 14.17 -23.33
C ILE A 31 7.86 15.48 -23.37
N SER A 32 7.80 16.08 -24.56
CA SER A 32 6.98 17.27 -24.80
C SER A 32 5.49 16.99 -24.62
N ARG A 33 4.71 18.06 -24.36
CA ARG A 33 3.25 17.98 -24.28
C ARG A 33 2.64 17.40 -25.57
N GLN A 34 3.17 17.80 -26.73
CA GLN A 34 2.71 17.31 -28.03
C GLN A 34 2.93 15.80 -28.15
N SER A 35 4.10 15.28 -27.75
CA SER A 35 4.38 13.85 -27.76
C SER A 35 3.50 13.07 -26.79
N ALA A 36 3.23 13.62 -25.59
CA ALA A 36 2.33 13.00 -24.62
C ALA A 36 0.89 12.95 -25.15
N SER A 37 0.39 14.06 -25.73
CA SER A 37 -0.94 14.12 -26.33
C SER A 37 -1.07 13.16 -27.52
N ALA A 38 -0.06 13.09 -28.38
CA ALA A 38 -0.04 12.14 -29.50
C ALA A 38 -0.09 10.69 -29.01
N THR A 39 0.55 10.39 -27.88
CA THR A 39 0.51 9.06 -27.26
C THR A 39 -0.91 8.72 -26.78
N ILE A 40 -1.59 9.63 -26.08
CA ILE A 40 -2.97 9.43 -25.62
C ILE A 40 -3.91 9.24 -26.82
N ASN A 41 -3.82 10.10 -27.83
CA ASN A 41 -4.66 10.01 -29.03
C ASN A 41 -4.42 8.69 -29.78
N LYS A 42 -3.17 8.23 -29.87
CA LYS A 42 -2.84 6.94 -30.49
C LYS A 42 -3.40 5.75 -29.70
N TYR A 43 -3.41 5.83 -28.36
CA TYR A 43 -4.04 4.82 -27.52
C TYR A 43 -5.56 4.77 -27.76
N LEU A 44 -6.22 5.92 -27.80
CA LEU A 44 -7.66 6.04 -28.02
C LEU A 44 -8.11 5.57 -29.40
N ALA A 45 -7.30 5.80 -30.44
CA ALA A 45 -7.57 5.29 -31.78
C ALA A 45 -7.64 3.75 -31.87
N SER A 46 -7.13 3.03 -30.88
CA SER A 46 -7.20 1.56 -30.79
C SER A 46 -8.11 1.07 -29.66
N ASN A 47 -8.63 1.98 -28.83
CA ASN A 47 -9.43 1.69 -27.63
C ASN A 47 -10.56 2.74 -27.55
N GLU A 48 -11.43 2.75 -28.55
CA GLU A 48 -12.54 3.69 -28.66
C GLU A 48 -13.47 3.59 -27.43
N ASP A 49 -14.08 4.71 -27.06
CA ASP A 49 -14.99 4.87 -25.92
C ASP A 49 -14.43 4.51 -24.53
N THR A 50 -13.15 4.18 -24.39
CA THR A 50 -12.56 3.80 -23.10
C THR A 50 -12.22 4.99 -22.19
N LEU A 51 -11.91 6.15 -22.77
CA LEU A 51 -11.71 7.40 -22.03
C LEU A 51 -12.38 8.57 -22.75
N VAL A 52 -13.01 9.46 -21.99
CA VAL A 52 -13.67 10.68 -22.52
C VAL A 52 -13.00 11.92 -21.95
N TYR A 53 -12.76 12.92 -22.79
CA TYR A 53 -12.17 14.18 -22.34
C TYR A 53 -13.18 15.01 -21.54
N ASP A 54 -12.85 15.30 -20.29
CA ASP A 54 -13.60 16.19 -19.41
C ASP A 54 -12.94 17.57 -19.38
N VAL A 55 -13.67 18.59 -19.83
CA VAL A 55 -13.20 19.99 -19.93
C VAL A 55 -12.96 20.61 -18.56
N THR A 56 -13.76 20.24 -17.56
CA THR A 56 -13.68 20.75 -16.19
C THR A 56 -12.42 20.20 -15.50
N GLN A 57 -12.19 18.89 -15.63
CA GLN A 57 -11.03 18.22 -15.06
C GLN A 57 -9.75 18.43 -15.90
N LYS A 58 -9.90 18.86 -17.16
CA LYS A 58 -8.82 19.00 -18.15
C LYS A 58 -8.02 17.70 -18.28
N ALA A 59 -8.73 16.58 -18.29
CA ALA A 59 -8.18 15.24 -18.29
C ALA A 59 -9.13 14.28 -19.05
N TYR A 60 -8.59 13.14 -19.46
CA TYR A 60 -9.39 12.03 -19.97
C TYR A 60 -9.82 11.17 -18.79
N VAL A 61 -11.13 10.98 -18.64
CA VAL A 61 -11.75 10.23 -17.54
C VAL A 61 -12.19 8.87 -18.06
N VAL A 62 -12.04 7.83 -17.23
CA VAL A 62 -12.46 6.47 -17.57
C VAL A 62 -13.97 6.35 -17.75
N THR A 63 -14.37 5.53 -18.70
CA THR A 63 -15.76 5.10 -18.88
C THR A 63 -15.96 3.70 -18.32
N GLU A 64 -17.20 3.20 -18.35
CA GLU A 64 -17.53 1.83 -17.95
C GLU A 64 -16.90 0.76 -18.86
N THR A 65 -16.50 1.12 -20.09
CA THR A 65 -15.89 0.19 -21.05
C THR A 65 -14.36 0.09 -20.88
N PHE A 66 -13.76 0.90 -20.01
CA PHE A 66 -12.32 0.88 -19.77
C PHE A 66 -11.86 -0.44 -19.13
N ASN A 67 -11.20 -1.28 -19.92
CA ASN A 67 -10.61 -2.54 -19.46
C ASN A 67 -9.13 -2.62 -19.86
N PRO A 68 -8.18 -2.33 -18.96
CA PRO A 68 -6.78 -2.25 -19.33
C PRO A 68 -6.19 -3.65 -19.56
N THR A 69 -5.25 -3.75 -20.50
CA THR A 69 -4.67 -5.01 -20.98
C THR A 69 -3.17 -5.14 -20.76
N ILE A 70 -2.50 -4.03 -20.43
CA ILE A 70 -1.05 -3.93 -20.29
C ILE A 70 -0.63 -4.00 -18.81
N ILE A 71 -1.42 -3.41 -17.92
CA ILE A 71 -1.18 -3.46 -16.47
C ILE A 71 -1.64 -4.80 -15.87
N ASN A 72 -1.06 -5.18 -14.73
CA ASN A 72 -1.45 -6.39 -13.99
C ASN A 72 -2.61 -6.16 -13.00
N LYS A 73 -3.10 -4.93 -12.87
CA LYS A 73 -4.27 -4.53 -12.06
C LYS A 73 -4.08 -4.78 -10.56
N THR A 74 -2.83 -4.82 -10.07
CA THR A 74 -2.54 -4.90 -8.63
C THR A 74 -2.24 -3.53 -8.04
N VAL A 75 -2.62 -3.34 -6.77
CA VAL A 75 -2.26 -2.14 -5.99
C VAL A 75 -0.74 -2.02 -5.82
N ASP A 76 -0.06 -3.17 -5.78
CA ASP A 76 1.40 -3.24 -5.75
C ASP A 76 2.04 -2.62 -6.98
N GLU A 77 1.54 -2.87 -8.18
CA GLU A 77 2.06 -2.24 -9.40
C GLU A 77 1.94 -0.72 -9.36
N TYR A 78 0.82 -0.19 -8.85
CA TYR A 78 0.61 1.25 -8.71
C TYR A 78 1.58 1.88 -7.71
N PHE A 79 1.72 1.31 -6.51
CA PHE A 79 2.59 1.88 -5.49
C PHE A 79 4.08 1.59 -5.73
N ASP A 80 4.45 0.48 -6.38
CA ASP A 80 5.81 0.25 -6.86
C ASP A 80 6.26 1.37 -7.81
N TRP A 81 5.36 1.79 -8.71
CA TRP A 81 5.60 2.93 -9.57
C TRP A 81 5.68 4.24 -8.78
N GLN A 82 4.67 4.52 -7.94
CA GLN A 82 4.57 5.80 -7.23
C GLN A 82 5.72 6.01 -6.22
N GLN A 83 6.19 4.96 -5.55
CA GLN A 83 7.20 5.05 -4.49
C GLN A 83 8.63 4.83 -5.00
N ALA A 84 8.84 3.86 -5.89
CA ALA A 84 10.17 3.47 -6.35
C ALA A 84 10.46 3.87 -7.80
N GLY A 85 9.51 4.49 -8.50
CA GLY A 85 9.66 4.85 -9.91
C GLY A 85 9.79 3.63 -10.83
N LYS A 86 9.33 2.45 -10.38
CA LYS A 86 9.50 1.20 -11.12
C LYS A 86 8.60 1.20 -12.34
N ILE A 87 9.21 1.18 -13.51
CA ILE A 87 8.53 1.04 -14.80
C ILE A 87 8.85 -0.37 -15.34
N PRO A 88 7.86 -1.16 -15.76
CA PRO A 88 8.11 -2.48 -16.30
C PRO A 88 8.95 -2.42 -17.58
N SER A 89 9.76 -3.46 -17.77
CA SER A 89 10.37 -3.75 -19.05
C SER A 89 9.48 -4.75 -19.78
N PHE A 90 9.11 -4.45 -21.02
CA PHE A 90 8.33 -5.35 -21.87
C PHE A 90 9.21 -6.25 -22.73
N GLN A 91 10.53 -6.14 -22.59
CA GLN A 91 11.48 -7.01 -23.26
C GLN A 91 11.58 -8.35 -22.51
N PRO A 92 11.36 -9.49 -23.20
CA PRO A 92 11.48 -10.80 -22.57
C PRO A 92 12.93 -11.04 -22.15
N ARG A 93 13.15 -11.22 -20.85
CA ARG A 93 14.45 -11.60 -20.30
C ARG A 93 14.49 -13.11 -20.10
N LYS A 94 15.47 -13.78 -20.72
CA LYS A 94 15.78 -15.17 -20.39
C LYS A 94 16.60 -15.18 -19.09
N PRO A 95 16.11 -15.79 -18.00
CA PRO A 95 16.90 -15.90 -16.79
C PRO A 95 18.12 -16.78 -17.06
N SER A 96 19.30 -16.34 -16.61
CA SER A 96 20.56 -17.10 -16.75
C SER A 96 20.73 -18.19 -15.69
N THR A 97 19.86 -18.21 -14.68
CA THR A 97 19.89 -19.14 -13.54
C THR A 97 18.47 -19.59 -13.19
N ASN A 98 18.35 -20.77 -12.59
CA ASN A 98 17.05 -21.25 -12.11
C ASN A 98 16.67 -20.51 -10.83
N GLN A 99 15.56 -19.76 -10.88
CA GLN A 99 15.08 -18.96 -9.76
C GLN A 99 13.58 -19.19 -9.60
N VAL A 100 13.16 -19.61 -8.41
CA VAL A 100 11.75 -19.75 -8.05
C VAL A 100 11.47 -18.84 -6.88
N ARG A 101 10.43 -18.00 -7.01
CA ARG A 101 9.95 -17.13 -5.94
C ARG A 101 8.53 -17.53 -5.57
N ILE A 102 8.27 -17.69 -4.28
CA ILE A 102 6.91 -17.84 -3.79
C ILE A 102 6.18 -16.53 -4.04
N GLN A 103 5.14 -16.58 -4.87
CA GLN A 103 4.32 -15.41 -5.15
C GLN A 103 3.34 -15.21 -3.99
N PRO A 104 3.26 -13.99 -3.43
CA PRO A 104 2.23 -13.70 -2.44
C PRO A 104 0.83 -13.90 -3.02
N LEU A 105 -0.11 -14.34 -2.17
CA LEU A 105 -1.53 -14.37 -2.55
C LEU A 105 -2.02 -12.94 -2.78
N LEU A 106 -2.35 -12.63 -4.04
CA LEU A 106 -2.90 -11.34 -4.42
C LEU A 106 -4.31 -11.21 -3.87
N ARG A 107 -4.61 -10.05 -3.28
CA ARG A 107 -5.97 -9.68 -2.87
C ARG A 107 -6.49 -8.63 -3.81
N TYR A 108 -7.60 -8.93 -4.46
CA TYR A 108 -8.27 -7.97 -5.32
C TYR A 108 -8.71 -6.75 -4.51
N VAL A 109 -8.47 -5.57 -5.07
CA VAL A 109 -8.96 -4.29 -4.58
C VAL A 109 -9.63 -3.61 -5.76
N ASP A 110 -10.88 -3.19 -5.55
CA ASP A 110 -11.65 -2.51 -6.58
C ASP A 110 -11.06 -1.10 -6.83
N PRO A 111 -10.75 -0.72 -8.10
CA PRO A 111 -10.32 0.65 -8.40
C PRO A 111 -11.32 1.72 -7.94
N ASN A 112 -12.62 1.41 -7.88
CA ASN A 112 -13.64 2.33 -7.37
C ASN A 112 -13.53 2.57 -5.85
N THR A 113 -12.87 1.68 -5.10
CA THR A 113 -12.46 1.95 -3.72
C THR A 113 -11.25 2.88 -3.66
N MET A 114 -10.28 2.69 -4.55
CA MET A 114 -9.01 3.44 -4.55
C MET A 114 -9.17 4.91 -4.97
N ARG A 115 -9.92 5.17 -6.04
CA ARG A 115 -10.10 6.52 -6.60
C ARG A 115 -10.58 7.57 -5.58
N PRO A 116 -11.69 7.36 -4.83
CA PRO A 116 -12.15 8.32 -3.84
C PRO A 116 -11.16 8.46 -2.68
N LEU A 117 -10.51 7.38 -2.24
CA LEU A 117 -9.48 7.45 -1.18
C LEU A 117 -8.28 8.30 -1.62
N LEU A 118 -7.75 8.06 -2.84
CA LEU A 118 -6.64 8.84 -3.40
C LEU A 118 -7.01 10.33 -3.53
N LYS A 119 -8.22 10.62 -4.01
CA LYS A 119 -8.74 11.99 -4.11
C LYS A 119 -8.86 12.64 -2.74
N ALA A 120 -9.48 11.97 -1.78
CA ALA A 120 -9.66 12.44 -0.42
C ALA A 120 -8.33 12.74 0.28
N MET A 121 -7.35 11.84 0.16
CA MET A 121 -5.99 12.04 0.68
C MET A 121 -5.32 13.26 0.05
N LYS A 122 -5.38 13.40 -1.28
CA LYS A 122 -4.78 14.54 -2.00
C LYS A 122 -5.41 15.87 -1.61
N CYS A 123 -6.71 15.88 -1.38
CA CYS A 123 -7.48 17.07 -1.02
C CYS A 123 -7.55 17.29 0.51
N LYS A 124 -7.02 16.38 1.34
CA LYS A 124 -7.17 16.38 2.80
C LYS A 124 -8.62 16.45 3.25
N THR A 125 -9.46 15.60 2.65
CA THR A 125 -10.92 15.57 2.86
C THR A 125 -11.39 14.15 3.22
N ALA A 126 -12.69 14.00 3.47
CA ALA A 126 -13.32 12.75 3.85
C ALA A 126 -13.83 11.92 2.66
N VAL A 127 -14.05 10.63 2.94
CA VAL A 127 -14.91 9.73 2.18
C VAL A 127 -16.04 9.23 3.07
N ASP A 128 -17.22 9.02 2.49
CA ASP A 128 -18.25 8.17 3.08
C ASP A 128 -18.00 6.73 2.62
N CYS A 129 -18.07 5.77 3.54
CA CYS A 129 -17.71 4.39 3.22
C CYS A 129 -18.44 3.37 4.08
N GLU A 130 -18.80 2.25 3.45
CA GLU A 130 -19.27 1.05 4.14
C GLU A 130 -18.14 0.04 4.31
N TYR A 131 -17.87 -0.33 5.56
CA TYR A 131 -16.76 -1.22 5.88
C TYR A 131 -17.22 -2.47 6.62
N LEU A 132 -16.82 -3.64 6.10
CA LEU A 132 -17.07 -4.92 6.76
C LEU A 132 -16.03 -5.19 7.85
N SER A 133 -16.43 -5.02 9.12
CA SER A 133 -15.60 -5.41 10.26
C SER A 133 -15.60 -6.92 10.44
N VAL A 134 -14.52 -7.48 10.98
CA VAL A 134 -14.49 -8.90 11.40
C VAL A 134 -15.39 -9.14 12.62
N THR A 135 -15.66 -8.09 13.41
CA THR A 135 -16.46 -8.19 14.64
C THR A 135 -17.95 -7.98 14.44
N ASN A 136 -18.36 -7.37 13.32
CA ASN A 136 -19.74 -6.98 13.08
C ASN A 136 -20.22 -7.66 11.79
N ASN A 137 -21.34 -8.39 11.86
CA ASN A 137 -21.90 -9.08 10.71
C ASN A 137 -22.52 -8.14 9.66
N GLU A 138 -22.68 -6.85 9.97
CA GLU A 138 -23.26 -5.85 9.06
C GLU A 138 -22.26 -4.74 8.72
N PRO A 139 -22.18 -4.32 7.43
CA PRO A 139 -21.44 -3.13 7.05
C PRO A 139 -22.00 -1.90 7.77
N ILE A 140 -21.12 -1.07 8.34
CA ILE A 140 -21.51 0.18 8.99
C ILE A 140 -20.87 1.33 8.23
N GLY A 141 -21.73 2.20 7.69
CA GLY A 141 -21.38 3.48 7.08
C GLY A 141 -20.62 4.39 8.05
N ARG A 142 -19.57 5.05 7.58
CA ARG A 142 -18.75 5.96 8.39
C ARG A 142 -18.06 6.99 7.52
N LEU A 143 -17.97 8.20 8.07
CA LEU A 143 -17.08 9.22 7.55
C LEU A 143 -15.63 8.90 7.95
N PHE A 144 -14.76 8.80 6.94
CA PHE A 144 -13.36 8.43 7.11
C PHE A 144 -12.45 9.44 6.42
N TYR A 145 -11.41 9.87 7.12
CA TYR A 145 -10.42 10.84 6.66
C TYR A 145 -9.09 10.13 6.41
N PRO A 146 -8.89 9.57 5.20
CA PRO A 146 -7.67 8.82 4.89
C PRO A 146 -6.45 9.74 4.82
N HIS A 147 -5.29 9.25 5.25
CA HIS A 147 -4.02 10.00 5.12
C HIS A 147 -2.82 9.17 4.66
N SER A 148 -2.80 7.84 4.80
CA SER A 148 -1.63 7.04 4.38
C SER A 148 -2.01 5.62 3.97
N PHE A 149 -1.41 5.11 2.90
CA PHE A 149 -1.48 3.70 2.54
C PHE A 149 -0.31 2.93 3.17
N VAL A 150 -0.59 1.72 3.65
CA VAL A 150 0.38 0.86 4.33
C VAL A 150 0.26 -0.55 3.76
N LYS A 151 1.40 -1.12 3.34
CA LYS A 151 1.48 -2.55 3.01
C LYS A 151 2.02 -3.31 4.22
N ALA A 152 1.23 -4.22 4.76
CA ALA A 152 1.59 -5.02 5.94
C ALA A 152 1.06 -6.46 5.79
N ALA A 153 1.87 -7.46 6.13
CA ALA A 153 1.50 -8.88 6.06
C ALA A 153 0.83 -9.25 4.72
N ASN A 154 1.38 -8.73 3.62
CA ASN A 154 0.86 -8.88 2.26
C ASN A 154 -0.60 -8.41 2.06
N ARG A 155 -1.00 -7.35 2.76
CA ARG A 155 -2.28 -6.66 2.59
C ARG A 155 -2.05 -5.16 2.52
N TRP A 156 -2.85 -4.49 1.69
CA TRP A 156 -2.90 -3.04 1.67
C TRP A 156 -3.96 -2.53 2.64
N HIS A 157 -3.55 -1.55 3.42
CA HIS A 157 -4.35 -0.82 4.38
C HIS A 157 -4.35 0.66 4.00
N VAL A 158 -5.43 1.36 4.35
CA VAL A 158 -5.45 2.82 4.42
C VAL A 158 -5.64 3.22 5.88
N ARG A 159 -4.73 4.05 6.37
CA ARG A 159 -4.78 4.67 7.68
C ARG A 159 -5.45 6.03 7.59
N GLY A 160 -6.29 6.34 8.56
CA GLY A 160 -6.99 7.60 8.63
C GLY A 160 -7.80 7.77 9.91
N PHE A 161 -8.35 8.96 10.11
CA PHE A 161 -9.25 9.23 11.21
C PHE A 161 -10.66 8.72 10.90
N CYS A 162 -11.24 7.93 11.80
CA CYS A 162 -12.59 7.40 11.69
C CYS A 162 -13.53 8.16 12.62
N ALA A 163 -14.44 8.97 12.07
CA ALA A 163 -15.35 9.81 12.86
C ALA A 163 -16.22 8.98 13.80
N LEU A 164 -16.72 7.83 13.32
CA LEU A 164 -17.56 6.91 14.10
C LEU A 164 -16.84 6.38 15.36
N ARG A 165 -15.51 6.20 15.29
CA ARG A 165 -14.71 5.66 16.39
C ARG A 165 -13.93 6.74 17.15
N ASN A 166 -13.96 7.98 16.66
CA ASN A 166 -13.17 9.11 17.16
C ASN A 166 -11.68 8.74 17.35
N ASN A 167 -11.10 8.01 16.40
CA ASN A 167 -9.74 7.48 16.50
C ASN A 167 -9.11 7.22 15.13
N TYR A 168 -7.78 7.18 15.07
CA TYR A 168 -7.01 6.78 13.89
C TYR A 168 -6.92 5.26 13.78
N LEU A 169 -7.39 4.73 12.65
CA LEU A 169 -7.51 3.30 12.40
C LEU A 169 -6.98 2.93 11.02
N ASP A 170 -6.64 1.65 10.87
CA ASP A 170 -6.17 1.07 9.62
C ASP A 170 -7.26 0.17 9.03
N PHE A 171 -7.71 0.48 7.81
CA PHE A 171 -8.72 -0.29 7.09
C PHE A 171 -8.08 -1.06 5.93
N VAL A 172 -8.25 -2.38 5.92
CA VAL A 172 -7.86 -3.24 4.78
C VAL A 172 -8.69 -2.85 3.56
N LEU A 173 -8.03 -2.55 2.44
CA LEU A 173 -8.69 -2.06 1.22
C LEU A 173 -9.72 -3.06 0.66
N SER A 174 -9.42 -4.36 0.71
CA SER A 174 -10.29 -5.42 0.16
C SER A 174 -11.58 -5.65 0.96
N ARG A 175 -11.85 -4.86 2.00
CA ARG A 175 -13.04 -5.01 2.88
C ARG A 175 -14.01 -3.84 2.79
N PHE A 176 -13.69 -2.81 2.02
CA PHE A 176 -14.67 -1.79 1.67
C PHE A 176 -15.75 -2.39 0.76
N ARG A 177 -17.01 -2.05 1.04
CA ARG A 177 -18.16 -2.41 0.21
C ARG A 177 -18.50 -1.28 -0.75
N SER A 178 -18.49 -0.05 -0.25
CA SER A 178 -18.59 1.19 -1.01
C SER A 178 -17.63 2.21 -0.42
N VAL A 179 -17.13 3.09 -1.29
CA VAL A 179 -16.42 4.30 -0.89
C VAL A 179 -16.84 5.40 -1.86
N GLU A 180 -17.33 6.50 -1.32
CA GLU A 180 -17.76 7.66 -2.08
C GLU A 180 -16.99 8.88 -1.60
N TYR A 181 -16.62 9.75 -2.54
CA TYR A 181 -15.93 11.00 -2.19
C TYR A 181 -16.94 11.98 -1.59
N ASP A 182 -16.79 12.26 -0.30
CA ASP A 182 -17.65 13.20 0.43
C ASP A 182 -17.12 14.64 0.32
N GLY A 183 -15.80 14.81 0.52
CA GLY A 183 -15.15 16.10 0.35
C GLY A 183 -15.20 17.04 1.55
N ALA A 184 -15.79 16.66 2.68
CA ALA A 184 -15.67 17.42 3.93
C ALA A 184 -14.19 17.56 4.33
N GLU A 185 -13.77 18.76 4.70
CA GLU A 185 -12.38 19.02 5.10
C GLU A 185 -12.00 18.25 6.36
N SER A 186 -10.78 17.71 6.37
CA SER A 186 -10.28 17.00 7.54
C SER A 186 -9.84 17.96 8.63
N VAL A 187 -10.48 17.85 9.80
CA VAL A 187 -10.00 18.49 11.03
C VAL A 187 -8.88 17.65 11.68
N ASN A 188 -8.83 16.34 11.39
CA ASN A 188 -7.89 15.39 11.97
C ASN A 188 -6.96 14.85 10.88
N THR A 189 -5.80 15.49 10.73
CA THR A 189 -4.84 15.23 9.64
C THR A 189 -3.80 14.18 10.02
N GLU A 190 -2.82 13.89 9.15
CA GLU A 190 -1.74 12.96 9.52
C GLU A 190 -0.87 13.50 10.66
N ILE A 191 -0.82 14.82 10.85
CA ILE A 191 0.01 15.49 11.86
C ILE A 191 -0.54 15.23 13.26
N ASP A 192 -1.86 15.12 13.40
CA ASP A 192 -2.52 14.92 14.69
C ASP A 192 -2.53 13.44 15.14
N ASP A 193 -2.12 12.53 14.25
CA ASP A 193 -1.98 11.11 14.57
C ASP A 193 -0.68 10.84 15.37
N VAL A 194 -0.81 10.89 16.69
CA VAL A 194 0.30 10.65 17.63
C VAL A 194 0.94 9.29 17.40
N LYS A 195 0.16 8.23 17.14
CA LYS A 195 0.71 6.87 16.92
C LYS A 195 1.47 6.78 15.61
N TRP A 196 1.02 7.48 14.57
CA TRP A 196 1.72 7.54 13.30
C TRP A 196 3.03 8.32 13.39
N ASN A 197 3.04 9.45 14.08
CA ASN A 197 4.22 10.33 14.18
C ASN A 197 5.24 9.91 15.24
N SER A 198 4.87 8.99 16.13
CA SER A 198 5.80 8.39 17.08
C SER A 198 6.63 7.29 16.43
N PHE A 199 7.94 7.31 16.64
CA PHE A 199 8.84 6.23 16.24
C PHE A 199 9.33 5.45 17.46
N VAL A 200 9.39 4.13 17.31
CA VAL A 200 9.75 3.19 18.36
C VAL A 200 10.80 2.24 17.83
N ASN A 201 11.78 1.92 18.67
CA ASN A 201 12.79 0.91 18.37
C ASN A 201 12.31 -0.44 18.90
N LEU A 202 12.17 -1.41 18.00
CA LEU A 202 11.94 -2.82 18.34
C LEU A 202 13.31 -3.48 18.45
N ILE A 203 13.67 -3.92 19.66
CA ILE A 203 14.92 -4.62 19.90
C ILE A 203 14.62 -6.11 19.81
N LEU A 204 15.17 -6.76 18.80
CA LEU A 204 15.03 -8.17 18.53
C LEU A 204 16.30 -8.91 18.94
N ALA A 205 16.14 -10.11 19.48
CA ALA A 205 17.23 -11.01 19.79
C ALA A 205 16.82 -12.46 19.49
N PRO A 206 17.77 -13.38 19.29
CA PRO A 206 17.49 -14.81 19.26
C PRO A 206 16.77 -15.27 20.53
N ASP A 207 15.84 -16.22 20.42
CA ASP A 207 15.18 -16.81 21.59
C ASP A 207 16.23 -17.44 22.53
N SER A 208 16.16 -17.10 23.82
CA SER A 208 17.13 -17.54 24.83
C SER A 208 17.19 -19.06 24.99
N ARG A 209 16.11 -19.77 24.63
CA ARG A 209 15.98 -21.24 24.71
C ARG A 209 16.73 -21.98 23.60
N LEU A 210 17.20 -21.27 22.57
CA LEU A 210 18.03 -21.85 21.50
C LEU A 210 19.45 -22.14 22.00
N SER A 211 20.11 -23.11 21.38
CA SER A 211 21.52 -23.39 21.63
C SER A 211 22.42 -22.25 21.12
N ASP A 212 23.62 -22.12 21.66
CA ASP A 212 24.54 -21.03 21.27
C ASP A 212 24.88 -21.05 19.77
N ILE A 213 25.00 -22.24 19.18
CA ILE A 213 25.24 -22.40 17.74
C ILE A 213 24.05 -21.87 16.92
N GLN A 214 22.82 -22.13 17.36
CA GLN A 214 21.61 -21.61 16.71
C GLN A 214 21.52 -20.08 16.82
N LYS A 215 21.86 -19.53 17.99
CA LYS A 215 21.89 -18.07 18.19
C LYS A 215 22.92 -17.41 17.29
N GLN A 216 24.14 -17.94 17.20
CA GLN A 216 25.19 -17.44 16.30
C GLN A 216 24.78 -17.50 14.83
N ALA A 217 24.05 -18.55 14.41
CA ALA A 217 23.52 -18.63 13.05
C ALA A 217 22.52 -17.51 12.78
N LEU A 218 21.58 -17.25 13.69
CA LEU A 218 20.60 -16.16 13.58
C LEU A 218 21.25 -14.77 13.61
N GLU A 219 22.25 -14.58 14.48
CA GLU A 219 23.01 -13.34 14.53
C GLU A 219 23.67 -13.03 13.19
N LYS A 220 24.23 -14.05 12.53
CA LYS A 220 24.80 -13.91 11.20
C LYS A 220 23.74 -13.68 10.12
N ASP A 221 22.63 -14.41 10.15
CA ASP A 221 21.56 -14.33 9.16
C ASP A 221 20.88 -12.95 9.15
N PHE A 222 20.67 -12.38 10.33
CA PHE A 222 20.06 -11.06 10.51
C PHE A 222 21.07 -9.92 10.63
N ASN A 223 22.37 -10.22 10.50
CA ASN A 223 23.47 -9.27 10.67
C ASN A 223 23.35 -8.44 11.96
N MET A 224 23.16 -9.14 13.08
CA MET A 224 23.01 -8.56 14.41
C MET A 224 24.34 -8.06 14.96
N MET A 225 24.25 -7.05 15.83
CA MET A 225 25.38 -6.55 16.60
C MET A 225 25.14 -6.90 18.07
N ASP A 226 26.11 -7.57 18.71
CA ASP A 226 26.06 -8.00 20.11
C ASP A 226 24.75 -8.76 20.46
N GLY A 227 24.34 -9.68 19.59
CA GLY A 227 23.13 -10.49 19.77
C GLY A 227 21.81 -9.75 19.58
N ARG A 228 21.84 -8.53 19.02
CA ARG A 228 20.65 -7.68 18.88
C ARG A 228 20.50 -7.10 17.47
N LEU A 229 19.24 -7.00 17.03
CA LEU A 229 18.82 -6.24 15.86
C LEU A 229 17.83 -5.15 16.31
N THR A 230 18.06 -3.90 15.90
CA THR A 230 17.13 -2.81 16.17
C THR A 230 16.34 -2.48 14.90
N VAL A 231 15.02 -2.64 14.95
CA VAL A 231 14.09 -2.27 13.87
C VAL A 231 13.31 -1.04 14.28
N LYS A 232 13.47 0.06 13.54
CA LYS A 232 12.71 1.30 13.78
C LYS A 232 11.36 1.24 13.06
N ALA A 233 10.27 1.41 13.79
CA ALA A 233 8.90 1.41 13.24
C ALA A 233 8.10 2.60 13.77
N ARG A 234 7.05 3.00 13.03
CA ARG A 234 6.04 3.92 13.56
C ARG A 234 5.23 3.21 14.64
N GLY A 235 4.79 3.94 15.67
CA GLY A 235 3.97 3.39 16.77
C GLY A 235 2.73 2.66 16.25
N ALA A 236 2.01 3.28 15.32
CA ALA A 236 0.84 2.69 14.66
C ALA A 236 1.12 1.36 13.93
N LEU A 237 2.37 1.11 13.54
CA LEU A 237 2.77 -0.03 12.73
C LEU A 237 3.51 -1.12 13.53
N VAL A 238 3.77 -0.92 14.82
CA VAL A 238 4.53 -1.86 15.66
C VAL A 238 3.96 -3.27 15.58
N LYS A 239 2.64 -3.43 15.74
CA LYS A 239 1.99 -4.73 15.65
C LYS A 239 2.20 -5.39 14.28
N TYR A 240 2.02 -4.63 13.19
CA TYR A 240 2.23 -5.13 11.84
C TYR A 240 3.67 -5.56 11.61
N THR A 241 4.65 -4.80 12.11
CA THR A 241 6.06 -5.16 12.00
C THR A 241 6.36 -6.48 12.72
N LEU A 242 5.81 -6.70 13.92
CA LEU A 242 5.99 -7.96 14.63
C LEU A 242 5.28 -9.13 13.95
N ASP A 243 4.06 -8.92 13.44
CA ASP A 243 3.31 -9.94 12.70
C ASP A 243 4.06 -10.37 11.42
N ASP A 244 4.68 -9.44 10.70
CA ASP A 244 5.48 -9.71 9.48
C ASP A 244 6.76 -10.48 9.79
N LEU A 245 7.36 -10.22 10.97
CA LEU A 245 8.50 -10.97 11.52
C LEU A 245 8.09 -12.29 12.20
N GLN A 246 6.80 -12.61 12.25
CA GLN A 246 6.24 -13.78 12.93
C GLN A 246 6.55 -13.84 14.44
N ILE A 247 6.74 -12.68 15.08
CA ILE A 247 7.05 -12.57 16.51
C ILE A 247 5.76 -12.47 17.30
N LYS A 248 5.41 -13.51 18.05
CA LYS A 248 4.25 -13.49 18.94
C LYS A 248 4.60 -12.78 20.24
N THR A 249 3.76 -11.83 20.62
CA THR A 249 3.94 -10.99 21.82
C THR A 249 3.16 -11.46 23.04
N LYS A 250 2.04 -12.17 22.85
CA LYS A 250 1.16 -12.61 23.94
C LYS A 250 1.46 -14.01 24.46
N MET A 251 1.89 -14.90 23.57
CA MET A 251 2.20 -16.29 23.88
C MET A 251 3.42 -16.66 23.05
N LEU A 252 4.53 -16.95 23.72
CA LEU A 252 5.69 -17.54 23.07
C LEU A 252 5.33 -18.92 22.56
N GLU A 253 5.84 -19.27 21.38
CA GLU A 253 5.74 -20.64 20.87
C GLU A 253 6.38 -21.62 21.86
N ALA A 254 5.76 -22.79 22.01
CA ALA A 254 6.31 -23.86 22.84
C ALA A 254 7.68 -24.31 22.32
N ASP A 255 7.81 -24.38 21.00
CA ASP A 255 9.07 -24.65 20.29
C ASP A 255 9.78 -23.34 19.90
N PRO A 256 10.99 -23.05 20.43
CA PRO A 256 11.76 -21.88 20.04
C PRO A 256 12.25 -21.92 18.58
N GLN A 257 12.23 -23.08 17.90
CA GLN A 257 12.53 -23.14 16.47
C GLN A 257 11.39 -22.61 15.61
N ALA A 258 10.14 -22.67 16.10
CA ALA A 258 8.98 -22.10 15.43
C ALA A 258 8.92 -20.55 15.55
N GLN A 259 9.56 -19.99 16.57
CA GLN A 259 9.74 -18.55 16.74
C GLN A 259 11.18 -18.24 17.18
N GLN A 260 12.06 -18.06 16.20
CA GLN A 260 13.50 -17.91 16.41
C GLN A 260 13.91 -16.55 17.01
N LEU A 261 13.07 -15.52 16.80
CA LEU A 261 13.31 -14.16 17.28
C LEU A 261 12.28 -13.76 18.34
N VAL A 262 12.74 -12.99 19.32
CA VAL A 262 11.90 -12.39 20.36
C VAL A 262 12.15 -10.88 20.42
N CYS A 263 11.10 -10.12 20.73
CA CYS A 263 11.25 -8.70 21.02
C CYS A 263 11.53 -8.51 22.52
N VAL A 264 12.75 -8.08 22.85
CA VAL A 264 13.24 -8.06 24.24
C VAL A 264 12.82 -6.81 25.02
N ASN A 265 12.40 -5.74 24.32
CA ASN A 265 11.95 -4.50 24.94
C ASN A 265 10.41 -4.37 24.94
N TYR A 266 9.72 -5.46 25.25
CA TYR A 266 8.26 -5.52 25.25
C TYR A 266 7.60 -4.44 26.13
N SER A 267 8.21 -4.12 27.28
CA SER A 267 7.75 -3.05 28.18
C SER A 267 7.58 -1.70 27.48
N ASP A 268 8.53 -1.37 26.61
CA ASP A 268 8.62 -0.07 25.96
C ASP A 268 7.59 0.04 24.83
N ILE A 269 7.23 -1.12 24.27
CA ILE A 269 6.36 -1.18 23.10
C ILE A 269 4.90 -1.54 23.42
N LYS A 270 4.60 -1.92 24.66
CA LYS A 270 3.27 -2.40 25.08
C LYS A 270 2.14 -1.44 24.72
N GLN A 271 2.36 -0.13 24.86
CA GLN A 271 1.40 0.92 24.53
C GLN A 271 1.04 1.02 23.03
N TRP A 272 1.85 0.44 22.15
CA TRP A 272 1.65 0.48 20.70
C TRP A 272 1.01 -0.79 20.14
N LEU A 273 0.95 -1.87 20.92
CA LEU A 273 0.50 -3.17 20.43
C LEU A 273 -1.02 -3.31 20.38
N TYR A 274 -1.75 -2.57 21.21
CA TYR A 274 -3.21 -2.64 21.30
C TYR A 274 -3.82 -1.35 21.89
N GLU A 275 -4.75 -0.74 21.13
CA GLU A 275 -6.03 -0.21 21.61
C GLU A 275 -7.11 -0.69 20.62
#